data_AF-A0A534C6U6-F1
#
_entry.id   AF-A0A534C6U6-F1
#
_cell.length_a   1.000
_cell.length_b   1.000
_cell.length_c   1.000
_cell.angle_alpha   90.00
_cell.angle_beta   90.00
_cell.angle_gamma   90.00
#
_symmetry.space_group_name_H-M   'P 1'
#
loop_
_entity.id
_entity.type
_entity.pdbx_description
1 polymer ?
#
loop_
_entity_poly.entity_id
_entity_poly.type
_entity_poly.pdbx_seq_one_letter_code
_entity_poly.pdbx_strand_id
1 'polypeptide(L)'
;MTSIIRGRAERLATFRSIAVQLMETLARWVPTTPEMEPKVLFGRHIWDFAQHADMLGKRTLELRAPLHYTLPPAEDYQALLTELAAATATAERLALLYTGFLPGLKARYANYLETADAILDEPSIRMIGRISADVARMLEESRELTAEFTQFKCADSKRIVEFAEREGMVTDVVASRGSGRSGSEHRTGA
;
A
#
# COMPACT_ATOMS: atom_id res chain seq x y z
N MET A 1 -5.91 26.04 -2.02
CA MET A 1 -4.95 25.03 -2.50
C MET A 1 -5.28 24.75 -3.95
N THR A 2 -4.37 25.04 -4.89
CA THR A 2 -4.56 24.75 -6.31
C THR A 2 -4.89 23.27 -6.51
N SER A 3 -5.77 22.94 -7.45
CA SER A 3 -6.32 21.58 -7.65
C SER A 3 -5.22 20.49 -7.75
N ILE A 4 -4.08 20.85 -8.34
CA ILE A 4 -2.93 19.96 -8.54
C ILE A 4 -2.23 19.62 -7.20
N ILE A 5 -1.95 20.61 -6.36
CA ILE A 5 -1.30 20.40 -5.04
C ILE A 5 -2.19 19.53 -4.16
N ARG A 6 -3.51 19.76 -4.22
CA ARG A 6 -4.49 18.93 -3.51
C ARG A 6 -4.49 17.49 -4.00
N GLY A 7 -4.56 17.26 -5.32
CA GLY A 7 -4.54 15.90 -5.86
C GLY A 7 -3.28 15.12 -5.48
N ARG A 8 -2.12 15.78 -5.44
CA ARG A 8 -0.87 15.16 -4.96
C ARG A 8 -0.95 14.79 -3.48
N ALA A 9 -1.40 15.72 -2.64
CA ALA A 9 -1.56 15.45 -1.21
C ALA A 9 -2.54 14.29 -0.96
N GLU A 10 -3.66 14.23 -1.69
CA GLU A 10 -4.64 13.14 -1.62
C GLU A 10 -3.98 11.79 -1.99
N ARG A 11 -3.24 11.74 -3.10
CA ARG A 11 -2.54 10.51 -3.55
C ARG A 11 -1.48 10.04 -2.55
N LEU A 12 -0.66 10.94 -2.03
CA LEU A 12 0.36 10.59 -1.03
C LEU A 12 -0.27 10.17 0.31
N ALA A 13 -1.40 10.77 0.70
CA ALA A 13 -2.17 10.36 1.86
C ALA A 13 -2.79 8.96 1.70
N THR A 14 -3.19 8.59 0.48
CA THR A 14 -3.64 7.23 0.16
C THR A 14 -2.50 6.22 0.23
N PHE A 15 -1.33 6.52 -0.37
CA PHE A 15 -0.15 5.67 -0.22
C PHE A 15 0.26 5.50 1.24
N ARG A 16 0.14 6.57 2.06
CA ARG A 16 0.38 6.48 3.50
C ARG A 16 -0.55 5.46 4.16
N SER A 17 -1.85 5.53 3.87
CA SER A 17 -2.81 4.57 4.42
C SER A 17 -2.45 3.13 4.05
N ILE A 18 -2.09 2.88 2.78
CA ILE A 18 -1.66 1.56 2.32
C ILE A 18 -0.42 1.09 3.08
N ALA A 19 0.60 1.95 3.24
CA ALA A 19 1.82 1.61 3.99
C ALA A 19 1.52 1.26 5.46
N VAL A 20 0.66 2.04 6.14
CA VAL A 20 0.22 1.74 7.51
C VAL A 20 -0.49 0.39 7.57
N GLN A 21 -1.41 0.11 6.65
CA GLN A 21 -2.15 -1.15 6.64
C GLN A 21 -1.25 -2.36 6.37
N LEU A 22 -0.24 -2.23 5.50
CA LEU A 22 0.76 -3.28 5.25
C LEU A 22 1.63 -3.51 6.48
N MET A 23 2.10 -2.45 7.13
CA MET A 23 2.84 -2.52 8.39
C MET A 23 2.04 -3.28 9.47
N GLU A 24 0.77 -2.90 9.67
CA GLU A 24 -0.12 -3.53 10.65
C GLU A 24 -0.44 -4.99 10.30
N THR A 25 -0.62 -5.28 9.01
CA THR A 25 -0.86 -6.64 8.51
C THR A 25 0.32 -7.54 8.84
N LEU A 26 1.54 -7.11 8.51
CA LEU A 26 2.74 -7.86 8.84
C LEU A 26 2.92 -8.01 10.36
N ALA A 27 2.70 -6.94 11.12
CA ALA A 27 2.79 -6.98 12.58
C ALA A 27 1.80 -7.98 13.21
N ARG A 28 0.61 -8.15 12.62
CA ARG A 28 -0.38 -9.16 13.03
C ARG A 28 0.03 -10.58 12.63
N TRP A 29 0.71 -10.75 11.52
CA TRP A 29 1.18 -12.06 11.07
C TRP A 29 2.39 -12.58 11.83
N VAL A 30 3.32 -11.71 12.24
CA VAL A 30 4.53 -12.11 12.98
C VAL A 30 4.25 -13.06 14.16
N PRO A 31 3.34 -12.76 15.12
CA PRO A 31 3.10 -13.66 16.25
C PRO A 31 2.42 -14.97 15.86
N THR A 32 1.72 -15.03 14.73
CA THR A 32 0.96 -16.21 14.27
C THR A 32 1.67 -17.01 13.18
N THR A 33 2.86 -16.59 12.77
CA THR A 33 3.69 -17.32 11.79
C THR A 33 4.65 -18.23 12.57
N PRO A 34 4.55 -19.56 12.49
CA PRO A 34 5.39 -20.43 13.32
C PRO A 34 6.87 -20.38 12.93
N GLU A 35 7.17 -20.23 11.64
CA GLU A 35 8.53 -20.33 11.10
C GLU A 35 9.37 -19.06 11.33
N MET A 36 10.67 -19.24 11.56
CA MET A 36 11.57 -18.16 11.95
C MET A 36 11.96 -17.29 10.75
N GLU A 37 12.21 -17.89 9.60
CA GLU A 37 12.70 -17.22 8.40
C GLU A 37 11.68 -16.18 7.88
N PRO A 38 10.37 -16.50 7.74
CA PRO A 38 9.37 -15.52 7.37
C PRO A 38 9.15 -14.45 8.44
N LYS A 39 9.27 -14.79 9.75
CA LYS A 39 9.20 -13.81 10.84
C LYS A 39 10.29 -12.74 10.72
N VAL A 40 11.53 -13.14 10.46
CA VAL A 40 12.66 -12.21 10.27
C VAL A 40 12.42 -11.33 9.05
N LEU A 41 11.95 -11.91 7.95
CA LEU A 41 11.59 -11.17 6.73
C LEU A 41 10.51 -10.10 7.04
N PHE A 42 9.39 -10.51 7.65
CA PHE A 42 8.30 -9.62 8.04
C PHE A 42 8.78 -8.52 9.00
N GLY A 43 9.63 -8.85 9.98
CA GLY A 43 10.18 -7.89 10.93
C GLY A 43 10.92 -6.74 10.25
N ARG A 44 11.75 -7.04 9.24
CA ARG A 44 12.44 -6.01 8.44
C ARG A 44 11.45 -5.17 7.65
N HIS A 45 10.45 -5.81 7.02
CA HIS A 45 9.52 -5.09 6.14
C HIS A 45 8.49 -4.27 6.94
N ILE A 46 8.17 -4.63 8.18
CA ILE A 46 7.42 -3.79 9.12
C ILE A 46 8.14 -2.46 9.32
N TRP A 47 9.44 -2.49 9.59
CA TRP A 47 10.23 -1.27 9.74
C TRP A 47 10.18 -0.43 8.46
N ASP A 48 10.41 -1.04 7.30
CA ASP A 48 10.37 -0.32 6.03
C ASP A 48 9.01 0.37 5.78
N PHE A 49 7.88 -0.34 5.98
CA PHE A 49 6.56 0.27 5.82
C PHE A 49 6.26 1.36 6.85
N ALA A 50 6.77 1.24 8.09
CA ALA A 50 6.70 2.32 9.08
C ALA A 50 7.43 3.57 8.59
N GLN A 51 8.65 3.40 8.06
CA GLN A 51 9.44 4.49 7.49
C GLN A 51 8.75 5.11 6.28
N HIS A 52 8.14 4.30 5.41
CA HIS A 52 7.36 4.78 4.27
C HIS A 52 6.17 5.62 4.72
N ALA A 53 5.40 5.14 5.69
CA ALA A 53 4.24 5.86 6.24
C ALA A 53 4.64 7.23 6.84
N ASP A 54 5.76 7.28 7.57
CA ASP A 54 6.29 8.51 8.14
C ASP A 54 6.75 9.50 7.07
N MET A 55 7.49 9.03 6.06
CA MET A 55 7.93 9.86 4.93
C MET A 55 6.74 10.47 4.19
N LEU A 56 5.76 9.63 3.83
CA LEU A 56 4.54 10.05 3.14
C LEU A 56 3.75 11.06 3.99
N GLY A 57 3.63 10.79 5.29
CA GLY A 57 2.95 11.69 6.21
C GLY A 57 3.58 13.06 6.33
N LYS A 58 4.91 13.13 6.47
CA LYS A 58 5.64 14.41 6.47
C LYS A 58 5.41 15.17 5.16
N ARG A 59 5.46 14.47 4.03
CA ARG A 59 5.26 15.09 2.71
C ARG A 59 3.86 15.66 2.52
N THR A 60 2.82 14.99 3.00
CA THR A 60 1.45 15.54 2.94
C THR A 60 1.31 16.88 3.67
N LEU A 61 1.99 17.03 4.82
CA LEU A 61 1.99 18.29 5.57
C LEU A 61 2.70 19.41 4.81
N GLU A 62 3.85 19.12 4.18
CA GLU A 62 4.58 20.07 3.33
C GLU A 62 3.73 20.55 2.14
N LEU A 63 2.86 19.69 1.62
CA LEU A 63 1.87 20.01 0.58
C LEU A 63 0.64 20.76 1.11
N ARG A 64 0.69 21.27 2.35
CA ARG A 64 -0.37 22.05 3.02
C ARG A 64 -1.64 21.26 3.31
N ALA A 65 -1.56 19.94 3.40
CA ALA A 65 -2.64 19.15 3.97
C ALA A 65 -2.70 19.33 5.51
N PRO A 66 -3.83 18.99 6.15
CA PRO A 66 -3.94 18.97 7.60
C PRO A 66 -2.89 18.08 8.29
N LEU A 67 -2.67 18.30 9.59
CA LEU A 67 -1.85 17.39 10.38
C LEU A 67 -2.50 15.99 10.42
N HIS A 68 -1.67 14.94 10.39
CA HIS A 68 -2.11 13.54 10.34
C HIS A 68 -3.02 13.20 9.15
N TYR A 69 -2.85 13.91 8.02
CA TYR A 69 -3.62 13.63 6.81
C TYR A 69 -3.30 12.23 6.25
N THR A 70 -4.30 11.37 6.28
CA THR A 70 -4.30 10.01 5.74
C THR A 70 -5.66 9.78 5.10
N LEU A 71 -5.70 9.11 3.96
CA LEU A 71 -6.94 8.83 3.25
C LEU A 71 -7.03 7.34 2.98
N PRO A 72 -8.18 6.68 3.24
CA PRO A 72 -8.35 5.30 2.82
C PRO A 72 -8.23 5.22 1.29
N PRO A 73 -7.72 4.09 0.76
CA PRO A 73 -7.77 3.84 -0.67
C PRO A 73 -9.22 3.63 -1.15
N ALA A 74 -9.41 3.58 -2.47
CA ALA A 74 -10.66 3.24 -3.11
C ALA A 74 -11.19 1.88 -2.58
N GLU A 75 -12.52 1.72 -2.56
CA GLU A 75 -13.20 0.59 -1.92
C GLU A 75 -12.70 -0.78 -2.41
N ASP A 76 -12.54 -0.95 -3.72
CA ASP A 76 -12.03 -2.19 -4.32
C ASP A 76 -10.60 -2.51 -3.86
N TYR A 77 -9.75 -1.50 -3.72
CA TYR A 77 -8.38 -1.67 -3.21
C TYR A 77 -8.37 -1.96 -1.70
N GLN A 78 -9.28 -1.33 -0.96
CA GLN A 78 -9.46 -1.60 0.46
C GLN A 78 -9.93 -3.04 0.69
N ALA A 79 -10.80 -3.57 -0.17
CA ALA A 79 -11.23 -4.96 -0.12
C ALA A 79 -10.06 -5.93 -0.35
N LEU A 80 -9.15 -5.62 -1.29
CA LEU A 80 -7.93 -6.41 -1.52
C LEU A 80 -6.99 -6.40 -0.31
N LEU A 81 -6.82 -5.25 0.36
CA LEU A 81 -6.05 -5.16 1.61
C LEU A 81 -6.68 -6.00 2.73
N THR A 82 -8.01 -5.99 2.85
CA THR A 82 -8.73 -6.81 3.81
C THR A 82 -8.58 -8.31 3.51
N GLU A 83 -8.72 -8.71 2.25
CA GLU A 83 -8.51 -10.09 1.80
C GLU A 83 -7.06 -10.55 2.03
N LEU A 84 -6.08 -9.71 1.71
CA LEU A 84 -4.68 -9.94 2.01
C LEU A 84 -4.51 -10.21 3.51
N ALA A 85 -4.95 -9.31 4.37
CA ALA A 85 -4.78 -9.39 5.82
C ALA A 85 -5.42 -10.65 6.45
N ALA A 86 -6.43 -11.24 5.79
CA ALA A 86 -7.09 -12.47 6.23
C ALA A 86 -6.28 -13.76 5.98
N ALA A 87 -5.14 -13.69 5.27
CA ALA A 87 -4.29 -14.83 5.02
C ALA A 87 -3.77 -15.49 6.32
N THR A 88 -3.86 -16.81 6.39
CA THR A 88 -3.57 -17.56 7.61
C THR A 88 -2.34 -18.46 7.48
N ALA A 89 -2.19 -19.14 6.35
CA ALA A 89 -1.04 -20.00 6.12
C ALA A 89 0.20 -19.18 5.73
N THR A 90 1.37 -19.56 6.23
CA THR A 90 2.63 -18.84 5.93
C THR A 90 2.91 -18.73 4.44
N ALA A 91 2.79 -19.83 3.68
CA ALA A 91 2.99 -19.83 2.24
C ALA A 91 1.98 -18.93 1.49
N GLU A 92 0.74 -18.89 1.97
CA GLU A 92 -0.31 -18.01 1.43
C GLU A 92 -0.01 -16.54 1.69
N ARG A 93 0.38 -16.18 2.92
CA ARG A 93 0.80 -14.81 3.29
C ARG A 93 1.93 -14.30 2.39
N LEU A 94 2.97 -15.11 2.22
CA LEU A 94 4.11 -14.79 1.37
C LEU A 94 3.67 -14.59 -0.09
N ALA A 95 2.89 -15.54 -0.64
CA ALA A 95 2.48 -15.45 -2.02
C ALA A 95 1.52 -14.28 -2.29
N LEU A 96 0.50 -14.07 -1.44
CA LEU A 96 -0.44 -12.95 -1.60
C LEU A 96 0.27 -11.59 -1.49
N LEU A 97 1.17 -11.42 -0.51
CA LEU A 97 1.89 -10.15 -0.35
C LEU A 97 2.90 -9.92 -1.47
N TYR A 98 3.86 -10.82 -1.65
CA TYR A 98 5.02 -10.57 -2.51
C TYR A 98 4.80 -10.92 -3.97
N THR A 99 3.89 -11.85 -4.28
CA THR A 99 3.56 -12.20 -5.67
C THR A 99 2.26 -11.53 -6.12
N GLY A 100 1.26 -11.45 -5.23
CA GLY A 100 -0.05 -10.88 -5.54
C GLY A 100 -0.09 -9.35 -5.48
N PHE A 101 0.32 -8.76 -4.36
CA PHE A 101 0.00 -7.36 -4.04
C PHE A 101 1.13 -6.37 -4.36
N LEU A 102 2.34 -6.62 -3.85
CA LEU A 102 3.46 -5.67 -3.95
C LEU A 102 3.94 -5.37 -5.38
N PRO A 103 3.89 -6.29 -6.36
CA PRO A 103 4.22 -5.95 -7.74
C PRO A 103 3.32 -4.85 -8.32
N GLY A 104 2.03 -4.91 -8.02
CA GLY A 104 1.05 -3.90 -8.40
C GLY A 104 1.27 -2.55 -7.72
N LEU A 105 1.50 -2.57 -6.40
CA LEU A 105 1.86 -1.36 -5.65
C LEU A 105 3.15 -0.72 -6.19
N LYS A 106 4.15 -1.53 -6.53
CA LYS A 106 5.38 -1.05 -7.18
C LYS A 106 5.10 -0.40 -8.54
N ALA A 107 4.20 -0.96 -9.35
CA ALA A 107 3.79 -0.36 -10.62
C ALA A 107 3.12 1.01 -10.42
N ARG A 108 2.35 1.20 -9.34
CA ARG A 108 1.76 2.50 -9.00
C ARG A 108 2.81 3.54 -8.59
N TYR A 109 3.86 3.12 -7.87
CA TYR A 109 4.99 4.01 -7.58
C TYR A 109 5.75 4.38 -8.86
N ALA A 110 5.97 3.42 -9.77
CA ALA A 110 6.57 3.71 -11.07
C ALA A 110 5.72 4.73 -11.86
N ASN A 111 4.40 4.53 -11.93
CA ASN A 111 3.50 5.46 -12.59
C ASN A 111 3.53 6.87 -11.96
N TYR A 112 3.63 6.98 -10.63
CA TYR A 112 3.82 8.27 -9.98
C TYR A 112 5.10 8.95 -10.45
N LEU A 113 6.22 8.22 -10.50
CA LEU A 113 7.52 8.75 -10.92
C LEU A 113 7.52 9.19 -12.39
N GLU A 114 6.81 8.46 -13.25
CA GLU A 114 6.69 8.77 -14.68
C GLU A 114 5.81 10.01 -14.97
N THR A 115 4.80 10.24 -14.14
CA THR A 115 3.78 11.29 -14.39
C THR A 115 3.97 12.56 -13.57
N ALA A 116 4.82 12.53 -12.53
CA ALA A 116 5.09 13.68 -11.68
C ALA A 116 5.93 14.75 -12.41
N ASP A 117 5.63 16.01 -12.13
CA ASP A 117 6.41 17.15 -12.63
C ASP A 117 7.76 17.20 -11.92
N ALA A 118 8.84 16.93 -12.66
CA ALA A 118 10.20 16.85 -12.12
C ALA A 118 10.69 18.16 -11.48
N ILE A 119 10.15 19.31 -11.89
CA ILE A 119 10.55 20.63 -11.38
C ILE A 119 9.71 20.99 -10.15
N LEU A 120 8.39 20.77 -10.22
CA LEU A 120 7.45 21.21 -9.19
C LEU A 120 7.21 20.18 -8.08
N ASP A 121 7.65 18.94 -8.25
CA ASP A 121 7.41 17.85 -7.29
C ASP A 121 8.63 16.96 -7.04
N GLU A 122 9.83 17.49 -7.30
CA GLU A 122 11.11 16.81 -7.06
C GLU A 122 11.22 16.13 -5.67
N PRO A 123 10.79 16.76 -4.54
CA PRO A 123 10.90 16.12 -3.24
C PRO A 123 10.07 14.82 -3.14
N SER A 124 8.88 14.82 -3.74
CA SER A 124 8.01 13.63 -3.76
C SER A 124 8.59 12.55 -4.68
N ILE A 125 9.18 12.92 -5.81
CA ILE A 125 9.86 11.98 -6.73
C ILE A 125 11.02 11.28 -6.02
N ARG A 126 11.90 12.03 -5.34
CA ARG A 126 13.02 11.44 -4.59
C ARG A 126 12.53 10.50 -3.48
N MET A 127 11.48 10.90 -2.77
CA MET A 127 10.87 10.10 -1.71
C MET A 127 10.25 8.80 -2.25
N ILE A 128 9.41 8.88 -3.29
CA ILE A 128 8.76 7.71 -3.91
C ILE A 128 9.80 6.79 -4.55
N GLY A 129 10.87 7.33 -5.13
CA GLY A 129 11.97 6.52 -5.66
C GLY A 129 12.62 5.63 -4.60
N ARG A 130 12.83 6.15 -3.38
CA ARG A 130 13.34 5.36 -2.24
C ARG A 130 12.35 4.27 -1.82
N ILE A 131 11.08 4.62 -1.64
CA ILE A 131 10.01 3.66 -1.30
C ILE A 131 9.91 2.55 -2.35
N SER A 132 9.96 2.91 -3.64
CA SER A 132 9.92 1.95 -4.74
C SER A 132 11.14 1.03 -4.76
N ALA A 133 12.32 1.52 -4.37
CA ALA A 133 13.53 0.70 -4.28
C ALA A 133 13.44 -0.29 -3.11
N ASP A 134 12.89 0.12 -1.97
CA ASP A 134 12.62 -0.78 -0.84
C ASP A 134 11.66 -1.89 -1.23
N VAL A 135 10.54 -1.55 -1.89
CA VAL A 135 9.59 -2.58 -2.36
C VAL A 135 10.26 -3.53 -3.37
N ALA A 136 11.11 -3.04 -4.27
CA ALA A 136 11.85 -3.90 -5.18
C ALA A 136 12.78 -4.88 -4.43
N ARG A 137 13.47 -4.40 -3.38
CA ARG A 137 14.29 -5.24 -2.50
C ARG A 137 13.44 -6.27 -1.76
N MET A 138 12.28 -5.89 -1.21
CA MET A 138 11.38 -6.81 -0.52
C MET A 138 10.93 -7.98 -1.43
N LEU A 139 10.61 -7.67 -2.68
CA LEU A 139 10.25 -8.67 -3.68
C LEU A 139 11.39 -9.66 -3.92
N GLU A 140 12.62 -9.18 -3.99
CA GLU A 140 13.79 -10.03 -4.19
C GLU A 140 14.08 -10.91 -2.97
N GLU A 141 14.08 -10.32 -1.76
CA GLU A 141 14.27 -11.07 -0.51
C GLU A 141 13.23 -12.20 -0.36
N SER A 142 11.97 -11.97 -0.80
CA SER A 142 10.95 -13.02 -0.79
C SER A 142 11.20 -14.11 -1.82
N ARG A 143 11.71 -13.77 -3.02
CA ARG A 143 12.09 -14.77 -4.03
C ARG A 143 13.24 -15.64 -3.55
N GLU A 144 14.26 -15.04 -2.96
CA GLU A 144 15.38 -15.76 -2.37
C GLU A 144 14.89 -16.74 -1.30
N LEU A 145 14.06 -16.28 -0.37
CA LEU A 145 13.48 -17.11 0.69
C LEU A 145 12.68 -18.30 0.12
N THR A 146 11.84 -18.07 -0.88
CA THR A 146 10.99 -19.13 -1.47
C THR A 146 11.76 -20.05 -2.43
N ALA A 147 12.90 -19.60 -2.96
CA ALA A 147 13.82 -20.45 -3.71
C ALA A 147 14.59 -21.40 -2.79
N GLU A 148 15.05 -20.90 -1.64
CA GLU A 148 15.76 -21.70 -0.63
C GLU A 148 14.82 -22.69 0.09
N PHE A 149 13.63 -22.24 0.49
CA PHE A 149 12.68 -23.02 1.27
C PHE A 149 11.40 -23.32 0.48
N THR A 150 11.37 -24.45 -0.22
CA THR A 150 10.24 -24.81 -1.09
C THR A 150 8.91 -25.00 -0.33
N GLN A 151 8.95 -25.27 0.97
CA GLN A 151 7.76 -25.34 1.84
C GLN A 151 6.97 -24.03 1.91
N PHE A 152 7.61 -22.90 1.57
CA PHE A 152 6.97 -21.58 1.52
C PHE A 152 6.31 -21.25 0.18
N LYS A 153 6.39 -22.16 -0.80
CA LYS A 153 5.67 -22.00 -2.07
C LYS A 153 4.18 -22.30 -1.86
N CYS A 154 3.33 -21.34 -2.20
CA CYS A 154 1.88 -21.55 -2.12
C CYS A 154 1.43 -22.58 -3.16
N ALA A 155 0.67 -23.59 -2.73
CA ALA A 155 0.13 -24.61 -3.61
C ALA A 155 -0.95 -24.06 -4.56
N ASP A 156 -1.76 -23.11 -4.07
CA ASP A 156 -2.85 -22.51 -4.83
C ASP A 156 -2.37 -21.30 -5.65
N SER A 157 -1.56 -21.58 -6.67
CA SER A 157 -1.06 -20.55 -7.59
C SER A 157 -2.19 -19.82 -8.34
N LYS A 158 -3.32 -20.49 -8.60
CA LYS A 158 -4.46 -19.91 -9.30
C LYS A 158 -5.05 -18.75 -8.52
N ARG A 159 -5.29 -18.93 -7.22
CA ARG A 159 -5.80 -17.85 -6.36
C ARG A 159 -4.88 -16.64 -6.32
N ILE A 160 -3.56 -16.86 -6.33
CA ILE A 160 -2.59 -15.75 -6.32
C ILE A 160 -2.65 -14.96 -7.63
N VAL A 161 -2.82 -15.65 -8.77
CA VAL A 161 -3.00 -15.00 -10.07
C VAL A 161 -4.30 -14.20 -10.10
N GLU A 162 -5.42 -14.79 -9.67
CA GLU A 162 -6.72 -14.09 -9.62
C GLU A 162 -6.68 -12.86 -8.70
N PHE A 163 -5.97 -12.95 -7.57
CA PHE A 163 -5.74 -11.81 -6.68
C PHE A 163 -4.93 -10.70 -7.37
N ALA A 164 -3.83 -11.06 -8.05
CA ALA A 164 -2.98 -10.11 -8.76
C ALA A 164 -3.72 -9.43 -9.92
N GLU A 165 -4.56 -10.17 -10.65
CA GLU A 165 -5.41 -9.62 -11.71
C GLU A 165 -6.40 -8.61 -11.15
N ARG A 166 -7.09 -8.94 -10.05
CA ARG A 166 -8.00 -8.01 -9.38
C ARG A 166 -7.28 -6.76 -8.86
N GLU A 167 -6.08 -6.90 -8.31
CA GLU A 167 -5.25 -5.74 -7.92
C GLU A 167 -4.92 -4.86 -9.13
N GLY A 168 -4.49 -5.47 -10.24
CA GLY A 168 -4.13 -4.75 -11.46
C GLY A 168 -5.31 -4.06 -12.15
N MET A 169 -6.54 -4.55 -11.95
CA MET A 169 -7.75 -3.92 -12.46
C MET A 169 -8.11 -2.61 -11.76
N VAL A 170 -7.65 -2.38 -10.52
CA VAL A 170 -7.88 -1.11 -9.84
C VAL A 170 -6.96 -0.06 -10.43
N THR A 171 -7.46 0.85 -11.28
CA THR A 171 -6.57 1.81 -11.96
C THR A 171 -6.19 3.01 -11.09
N ASP A 172 -7.10 3.52 -10.27
CA ASP A 172 -6.83 4.60 -9.31
C ASP A 172 -7.11 4.13 -7.89
N VAL A 173 -6.13 4.30 -7.01
CA VAL A 173 -6.26 3.95 -5.59
C VAL A 173 -6.84 5.10 -4.79
N VAL A 174 -6.87 6.31 -5.33
CA VAL A 174 -7.52 7.45 -4.66
C VAL A 174 -9.03 7.30 -4.85
N ALA A 175 -9.78 7.29 -3.74
CA ALA A 175 -11.23 7.19 -3.81
C ALA A 175 -11.81 8.30 -4.69
N SER A 176 -12.62 7.92 -5.69
CA SER A 176 -13.32 8.89 -6.53
C SER A 176 -14.16 9.78 -5.63
N ARG A 177 -14.12 11.09 -5.84
CA ARG A 177 -15.04 12.01 -5.14
C ARG A 177 -16.47 11.61 -5.52
N GLY A 178 -17.16 10.89 -4.64
CA GLY A 178 -18.59 10.73 -4.74
C GLY A 178 -19.19 12.12 -4.85
N SER A 179 -19.98 12.38 -5.90
CA SER A 179 -20.87 13.53 -5.94
C SER A 179 -21.64 13.53 -4.63
N GLY A 180 -21.33 14.49 -3.74
CA GLY A 180 -21.85 14.49 -2.39
C GLY A 180 -23.37 14.32 -2.41
N ARG A 181 -23.88 13.46 -1.54
CA ARG A 181 -25.30 13.50 -1.14
C ARG A 181 -25.56 14.90 -0.59
N SER A 182 -26.09 15.75 -1.47
CA SER A 182 -26.86 16.93 -1.10
C SER A 182 -28.06 16.47 -0.29
N GLY A 183 -28.31 17.17 0.83
CA GLY A 183 -29.65 17.24 1.43
C GLY A 183 -29.90 16.35 2.65
N SER A 184 -29.76 16.94 3.84
CA SER A 184 -30.93 17.14 4.69
C SER A 184 -30.66 18.28 5.65
N GLU A 185 -31.25 19.42 5.32
CA GLU A 185 -31.33 20.64 6.13
C GLU A 185 -31.89 20.38 7.52
N HIS A 186 -31.44 21.20 8.46
CA HIS A 186 -32.11 21.49 9.72
C HIS A 186 -33.64 21.60 9.54
N ARG A 187 -34.39 20.84 10.34
CA ARG A 187 -35.69 21.28 10.82
C ARG A 187 -35.62 21.47 12.33
N THR A 188 -35.34 22.71 12.70
CA THR A 188 -35.79 23.27 13.97
C THR A 188 -37.25 23.66 13.77
N GLY A 189 -38.16 23.22 14.65
CA GLY A 189 -39.53 23.73 14.68
C GLY A 189 -40.57 22.75 15.21
N ALA A 190 -40.68 22.68 16.53
CA ALA A 190 -41.91 22.84 17.34
C ALA A 190 -41.55 22.66 18.82
#